data_AF-A0A5B9W705-F1
#
_entry.id   AF-A0A5B9W705-F1
#
_cell.length_a   1.000
_cell.length_b   1.000
_cell.length_c   1.000
_cell.angle_alpha   90.00
_cell.angle_beta   90.00
_cell.angle_gamma   90.00
#
_symmetry.space_group_name_H-M   'P 1'
#
loop_
_entity.id
_entity.type
_entity.pdbx_description
1 polymer ?
#
loop_
_entity_poly.entity_id
_entity_poly.type
_entity_poly.pdbx_seq_one_letter_code
_entity_poly.pdbx_strand_id
1 'polypeptide(L)'
;MPCPVVYARQPAGRGGPGDGAQLVRLDPDGTRRVLTAGFHSAGEPDVSIDGRRILFAGKHDAVDGWEIFEMDADGGHVRRVTRNLGPCRSPVYTSSYYTITEKEPWDQIAFVRPAGDRRDERTGGPATAIWTCKLDGSYVQRITYNLASDLDPAILPDGRLAYASWHRADLGDGRAGRLALESLNTDGSDRASIAPRSGAARRGPCVTPGGDLVFVESVRETGRGEGSLARVSLRRPLHTYERLTGPDDGLFSSPSPLPDGTLLVAWRGADATVRGICRLDGGARTLAPVCEETGFDLSWPRAVHPRPRPDGRSSVVSPDDREAEIYCLDVSIHDLPDPSWMPAGAVKSIRIVEGMPTGGAEPGSRREASAMSPVAELSPRRILAEIPVQADGSFHAKVPANVPIQLQALDGRGLAIRSCGWIWSRSHQAQGCIGCHEDPERTPPNRVPEALRTDVANATVPDPACPTPDFARDIVPIVESRCLPCHGAGNQTPELPAAGARDPAALDRLHAGLLGAAGPGERAIWCGTYIHPGRARTSPLAWHVVGARTARPWDEAEGSRGFKPIPVGRAPELTDAEIGTIIRWIDLGARRGAIPEARRQAQSGSNP
;
A
#
# COMPACT_ATOMS: atom_id res chain seq x y z
N MET A 1 -30.48 23.57 1.86
CA MET A 1 -29.02 23.42 2.03
C MET A 1 -28.38 24.80 2.11
N PRO A 2 -27.25 24.99 2.83
CA PRO A 2 -26.63 26.32 2.99
C PRO A 2 -25.81 26.78 1.77
N CYS A 3 -25.44 25.88 0.86
CA CYS A 3 -24.61 26.16 -0.31
C CYS A 3 -24.99 25.24 -1.48
N PRO A 4 -24.59 25.57 -2.72
CA PRO A 4 -24.72 24.66 -3.85
C PRO A 4 -23.93 23.37 -3.63
N VAL A 5 -24.35 22.30 -4.30
CA VAL A 5 -23.70 20.99 -4.29
C VAL A 5 -23.39 20.59 -5.72
N VAL A 6 -22.19 20.10 -5.99
CA VAL A 6 -21.87 19.36 -7.22
C VAL A 6 -21.78 17.87 -6.91
N TYR A 7 -22.32 17.03 -7.78
CA TYR A 7 -22.25 15.57 -7.66
C TYR A 7 -22.20 14.92 -9.04
N ALA A 8 -21.78 13.66 -9.09
CA ALA A 8 -21.90 12.85 -10.29
C ALA A 8 -23.22 12.08 -10.27
N ARG A 9 -23.91 12.02 -11.42
CA ARG A 9 -25.01 11.08 -11.66
C ARG A 9 -24.63 10.13 -12.78
N GLN A 10 -24.87 8.84 -12.59
CA GLN A 10 -24.61 7.80 -13.58
C GLN A 10 -25.92 7.06 -13.89
N PRO A 11 -26.27 6.81 -15.17
CA PRO A 11 -27.46 6.00 -15.49
C PRO A 11 -27.39 4.62 -14.83
N ALA A 12 -28.45 4.25 -14.13
CA ALA A 12 -28.52 2.97 -13.42
C ALA A 12 -28.37 1.78 -14.39
N GLY A 13 -27.57 0.79 -14.00
CA GLY A 13 -27.39 -0.45 -14.78
C GLY A 13 -26.52 -0.32 -16.05
N ARG A 14 -25.87 0.83 -16.31
CA ARG A 14 -24.98 1.02 -17.45
C ARG A 14 -23.50 1.15 -17.04
N GLY A 15 -22.64 0.39 -17.73
CA GLY A 15 -21.18 0.60 -17.75
C GLY A 15 -20.44 0.26 -16.45
N GLY A 16 -19.12 0.49 -16.45
CA GLY A 16 -18.30 0.45 -15.23
C GLY A 16 -18.49 1.71 -14.37
N PRO A 17 -17.94 1.76 -13.15
CA PRO A 17 -18.05 2.94 -12.28
C PRO A 17 -17.58 4.23 -12.96
N GLY A 18 -18.48 5.22 -13.07
CA GLY A 18 -18.24 6.53 -13.68
C GLY A 18 -18.44 6.60 -15.20
N ASP A 19 -18.69 5.47 -15.88
CA ASP A 19 -18.92 5.48 -17.33
C ASP A 19 -20.31 6.03 -17.68
N GLY A 20 -20.37 7.01 -18.59
CA GLY A 20 -21.60 7.75 -18.90
C GLY A 20 -22.07 8.70 -17.79
N ALA A 21 -21.25 8.90 -16.74
CA ALA A 21 -21.60 9.80 -15.65
C ALA A 21 -21.54 11.27 -16.09
N GLN A 22 -22.36 12.11 -15.46
CA GLN A 22 -22.38 13.56 -15.69
C GLN A 22 -22.26 14.30 -14.35
N LEU A 23 -21.57 15.42 -14.34
CA LEU A 23 -21.58 16.33 -13.19
C LEU A 23 -22.81 17.23 -13.23
N VAL A 24 -23.49 17.31 -12.09
CA VAL A 24 -24.67 18.13 -11.88
C VAL A 24 -24.44 19.04 -10.69
N ARG A 25 -24.81 20.31 -10.85
CA ARG A 25 -24.93 21.27 -9.77
C ARG A 25 -26.38 21.35 -9.30
N LEU A 26 -26.58 21.27 -7.99
CA LEU A 26 -27.85 21.49 -7.29
C LEU A 26 -27.70 22.74 -6.42
N ASP A 27 -28.45 23.78 -6.74
CA ASP A 27 -28.47 25.04 -5.99
C ASP A 27 -29.43 24.95 -4.77
N PRO A 28 -29.27 25.83 -3.76
CA PRO A 28 -30.10 25.82 -2.55
C PRO A 28 -31.61 25.96 -2.78
N ASP A 29 -32.01 26.57 -3.89
CA ASP A 29 -33.40 26.75 -4.33
C ASP A 29 -33.99 25.49 -4.99
N GLY A 30 -33.19 24.44 -5.16
CA GLY A 30 -33.58 23.19 -5.81
C GLY A 30 -33.28 23.15 -7.31
N THR A 31 -32.78 24.23 -7.90
CA THR A 31 -32.41 24.29 -9.32
C THR A 31 -31.28 23.31 -9.62
N ARG A 32 -31.42 22.53 -10.70
CA ARG A 32 -30.41 21.56 -11.15
C ARG A 32 -29.87 21.95 -12.51
N ARG A 33 -28.55 21.89 -12.68
CA ARG A 33 -27.86 22.14 -13.95
C ARG A 33 -26.82 21.07 -14.23
N VAL A 34 -26.88 20.46 -15.42
CA VAL A 34 -25.82 19.58 -15.92
C VAL A 34 -24.64 20.44 -16.37
N LEU A 35 -23.46 20.23 -15.80
CA LEU A 35 -22.26 21.00 -16.09
C LEU A 35 -21.44 20.41 -17.25
N THR A 36 -21.54 19.10 -17.47
CA THR A 36 -20.67 18.35 -18.39
C THR A 36 -21.43 17.69 -19.52
N ALA A 37 -22.42 18.39 -20.10
CA ALA A 37 -23.25 17.85 -21.19
C ALA A 37 -22.45 17.50 -22.46
N GLY A 38 -21.29 18.14 -22.68
CA GLY A 38 -20.39 17.89 -23.80
C GLY A 38 -19.37 16.76 -23.59
N PHE A 39 -19.41 16.07 -22.45
CA PHE A 39 -18.52 14.95 -22.14
C PHE A 39 -19.27 13.63 -22.26
N HIS A 40 -18.60 12.59 -22.78
CA HIS A 40 -19.07 11.22 -22.68
C HIS A 40 -19.20 10.79 -21.21
N SER A 41 -18.16 11.04 -20.41
CA SER A 41 -18.13 10.73 -18.98
C SER A 41 -17.45 11.85 -18.20
N ALA A 42 -18.01 12.23 -17.05
CA ALA A 42 -17.38 13.12 -16.10
C ALA A 42 -17.79 12.75 -14.67
N GLY A 43 -16.82 12.75 -13.75
CA GLY A 43 -17.04 12.32 -12.36
C GLY A 43 -15.90 12.74 -11.44
N GLU A 44 -16.00 12.30 -10.18
CA GLU A 44 -14.99 12.54 -9.13
C GLU A 44 -14.62 14.03 -8.98
N PRO A 45 -15.61 14.93 -8.76
CA PRO A 45 -15.34 16.34 -8.63
C PRO A 45 -14.59 16.67 -7.33
N ASP A 46 -13.77 17.72 -7.38
CA ASP A 46 -13.24 18.42 -6.20
C ASP A 46 -13.37 19.94 -6.37
N VAL A 47 -13.62 20.65 -5.27
CA VAL A 47 -13.88 22.09 -5.27
C VAL A 47 -12.64 22.84 -4.80
N SER A 48 -12.27 23.86 -5.57
CA SER A 48 -11.15 24.76 -5.28
C SER A 48 -11.28 25.44 -3.92
N ILE A 49 -10.15 25.86 -3.36
CA ILE A 49 -10.10 26.50 -2.02
C ILE A 49 -11.02 27.71 -1.92
N ASP A 50 -11.15 28.50 -2.98
CA ASP A 50 -12.00 29.69 -3.04
C ASP A 50 -13.47 29.40 -3.40
N GLY A 51 -13.81 28.15 -3.69
CA GLY A 51 -15.15 27.72 -4.08
C GLY A 51 -15.58 28.14 -5.49
N ARG A 52 -14.67 28.65 -6.32
CA ARG A 52 -15.02 29.24 -7.64
C ARG A 52 -14.83 28.31 -8.81
N ARG A 53 -14.03 27.25 -8.64
CA ARG A 53 -13.69 26.26 -9.67
C ARG A 53 -13.89 24.83 -9.20
N ILE A 54 -14.11 23.94 -10.16
CA ILE A 54 -14.32 22.50 -9.98
C ILE A 54 -13.28 21.74 -10.81
N LEU A 55 -12.46 20.92 -10.15
CA LEU A 55 -11.67 19.88 -10.80
C LEU A 55 -12.52 18.63 -10.98
N PHE A 56 -12.27 17.87 -12.06
CA PHE A 56 -12.94 16.60 -12.28
C PHE A 56 -12.16 15.69 -13.22
N ALA A 57 -12.41 14.38 -13.13
CA ALA A 57 -11.95 13.43 -14.13
C ALA A 57 -13.00 13.32 -15.25
N GLY A 58 -12.58 13.34 -16.50
CA GLY A 58 -13.49 13.30 -17.64
C GLY A 58 -12.93 12.58 -18.88
N LYS A 59 -13.87 12.20 -19.76
CA LYS A 59 -13.65 11.71 -21.12
C LYS A 59 -14.50 12.56 -22.06
N HIS A 60 -13.89 13.12 -23.10
CA HIS A 60 -14.65 13.87 -24.09
C HIS A 60 -15.48 12.89 -24.94
N ASP A 61 -14.83 11.85 -25.48
CA ASP A 61 -15.45 10.74 -26.21
C ASP A 61 -15.26 9.39 -25.52
N ALA A 62 -16.06 8.38 -25.89
CA ALA A 62 -16.03 7.04 -25.27
C ALA A 62 -14.65 6.36 -25.34
N VAL A 63 -13.95 6.59 -26.46
CA VAL A 63 -12.63 6.01 -26.78
C VAL A 63 -11.47 6.70 -26.05
N ASP A 64 -11.71 7.89 -25.50
CA ASP A 64 -10.66 8.66 -24.83
C ASP A 64 -10.22 8.00 -23.52
N GLY A 65 -8.98 8.27 -23.14
CA GLY A 65 -8.51 8.05 -21.78
C GLY A 65 -9.15 9.06 -20.81
N TRP A 66 -9.25 8.68 -19.54
CA TRP A 66 -9.64 9.62 -18.48
C TRP A 66 -8.55 10.67 -18.29
N GLU A 67 -8.93 11.94 -18.25
CA GLU A 67 -8.03 13.08 -18.03
C GLU A 67 -8.63 14.02 -16.98
N ILE A 68 -7.80 14.88 -16.40
CA ILE A 68 -8.23 15.87 -15.42
C ILE A 68 -8.55 17.19 -16.12
N PHE A 69 -9.70 17.75 -15.79
CA PHE A 69 -10.21 19.02 -16.27
C PHE A 69 -10.53 19.94 -15.09
N GLU A 70 -10.52 21.24 -15.35
CA GLU A 70 -10.98 22.28 -14.43
C GLU A 70 -12.04 23.13 -15.15
N MET A 71 -13.06 23.57 -14.44
CA MET A 71 -14.07 24.50 -14.94
C MET A 71 -14.49 25.48 -13.84
N ASP A 72 -15.17 26.56 -14.22
CA ASP A 72 -15.83 27.44 -13.26
C ASP A 72 -17.00 26.71 -12.58
N ALA A 73 -17.35 27.14 -11.36
CA ALA A 73 -18.39 26.52 -10.56
C ALA A 73 -19.80 26.62 -11.20
N ASP A 74 -20.00 27.46 -12.21
CA ASP A 74 -21.23 27.58 -13.00
C ASP A 74 -21.24 26.70 -14.27
N GLY A 75 -20.12 26.04 -14.58
CA GLY A 75 -19.90 25.21 -15.77
C GLY A 75 -19.14 25.90 -16.91
N GLY A 76 -18.77 27.18 -16.75
CA GLY A 76 -18.00 27.94 -17.75
C GLY A 76 -16.52 27.58 -17.80
N HIS A 77 -15.82 28.11 -18.81
CA HIS A 77 -14.35 28.10 -18.96
C HIS A 77 -13.66 26.75 -18.70
N VAL A 78 -14.20 25.67 -19.27
CA VAL A 78 -13.61 24.33 -19.15
C VAL A 78 -12.21 24.30 -19.78
N ARG A 79 -11.22 23.84 -19.04
CA ARG A 79 -9.85 23.60 -19.52
C ARG A 79 -9.33 22.22 -19.11
N ARG A 80 -8.53 21.61 -19.99
CA ARG A 80 -7.83 20.35 -19.73
C ARG A 80 -6.52 20.61 -18.99
N VAL A 81 -6.34 19.97 -17.83
CA VAL A 81 -5.14 20.07 -17.00
C VAL A 81 -4.11 19.02 -17.41
N THR A 82 -4.48 17.73 -17.42
CA THR A 82 -3.56 16.65 -17.81
C THR A 82 -3.67 16.30 -19.29
N ARG A 83 -2.56 15.95 -19.94
CA ARG A 83 -2.50 15.65 -21.37
C ARG A 83 -1.69 14.39 -21.65
N ASN A 84 -2.35 13.37 -22.19
CA ASN A 84 -1.72 12.14 -22.67
C ASN A 84 -0.93 11.38 -21.59
N LEU A 85 -1.35 11.48 -20.32
CA LEU A 85 -0.68 10.82 -19.20
C LEU A 85 -1.20 9.39 -18.94
N GLY A 86 -2.19 8.94 -19.71
CA GLY A 86 -2.99 7.76 -19.43
C GLY A 86 -4.19 8.11 -18.54
N PRO A 87 -4.96 7.10 -18.07
CA PRO A 87 -6.18 7.37 -17.32
C PRO A 87 -5.85 8.01 -15.97
N CYS A 88 -6.21 9.29 -15.83
CA CYS A 88 -6.09 10.10 -14.62
C CYS A 88 -7.46 10.18 -13.92
N ARG A 89 -7.49 9.90 -12.63
CA ARG A 89 -8.70 9.78 -11.80
C ARG A 89 -8.50 10.46 -10.45
N SER A 90 -9.60 10.69 -9.76
CA SER A 90 -9.69 11.15 -8.37
C SER A 90 -8.84 12.39 -8.10
N PRO A 91 -9.04 13.47 -8.89
CA PRO A 91 -8.28 14.70 -8.71
C PRO A 91 -8.69 15.40 -7.40
N VAL A 92 -7.71 16.02 -6.75
CA VAL A 92 -7.93 16.94 -5.63
C VAL A 92 -7.02 18.15 -5.74
N TYR A 93 -7.52 19.32 -5.33
CA TYR A 93 -6.69 20.48 -5.04
C TYR A 93 -5.86 20.23 -3.80
N THR A 94 -4.57 20.57 -3.86
CA THR A 94 -3.64 20.41 -2.72
C THR A 94 -3.30 21.76 -2.09
N SER A 95 -2.25 21.81 -1.26
CA SER A 95 -1.68 23.04 -0.75
C SER A 95 -0.75 23.72 -1.75
N SER A 96 -0.33 24.96 -1.45
CA SER A 96 0.74 25.61 -2.19
C SER A 96 2.07 24.88 -1.97
N TYR A 97 2.83 24.67 -3.03
CA TYR A 97 4.07 23.91 -3.03
C TYR A 97 5.28 24.83 -3.14
N TYR A 98 6.32 24.54 -2.36
CA TYR A 98 7.53 25.34 -2.25
C TYR A 98 8.76 24.47 -2.55
N THR A 99 9.68 24.98 -3.36
CA THR A 99 11.02 24.43 -3.52
C THR A 99 12.05 25.52 -3.27
N ILE A 100 13.29 25.14 -2.99
CA ILE A 100 14.39 26.10 -2.88
C ILE A 100 14.85 26.64 -4.25
N THR A 101 14.48 25.96 -5.34
CA THR A 101 14.92 26.26 -6.70
C THR A 101 14.00 27.21 -7.46
N GLU A 102 12.74 27.32 -7.05
CA GLU A 102 11.74 28.14 -7.72
C GLU A 102 11.55 29.47 -6.99
N LYS A 103 11.35 30.54 -7.76
CA LYS A 103 11.24 31.91 -7.22
C LYS A 103 9.97 32.11 -6.39
N GLU A 104 8.88 31.47 -6.81
CA GLU A 104 7.55 31.64 -6.21
C GLU A 104 6.89 30.27 -6.02
N PRO A 105 6.13 30.08 -4.93
CA PRO A 105 5.33 28.88 -4.77
C PRO A 105 4.24 28.80 -5.83
N TRP A 106 3.74 27.59 -6.08
CA TRP A 106 2.64 27.38 -7.01
C TRP A 106 1.54 26.52 -6.41
N ASP A 107 0.36 26.59 -7.04
CA ASP A 107 -0.76 25.70 -6.73
C ASP A 107 -0.70 24.46 -7.62
N GLN A 108 -0.96 23.30 -7.02
CA GLN A 108 -0.89 22.01 -7.70
C GLN A 108 -2.05 21.10 -7.32
N ILE A 109 -2.26 20.08 -8.14
CA ILE A 109 -3.26 19.04 -7.93
C ILE A 109 -2.58 17.71 -7.60
N ALA A 110 -3.31 16.84 -6.92
CA ALA A 110 -2.98 15.42 -6.82
C ALA A 110 -4.04 14.60 -7.54
N PHE A 111 -3.65 13.46 -8.11
CA PHE A 111 -4.55 12.56 -8.83
C PHE A 111 -3.98 11.14 -8.86
N VAL A 112 -4.82 10.17 -9.18
CA VAL A 112 -4.49 8.76 -9.28
C VAL A 112 -4.31 8.40 -10.75
N ARG A 113 -3.22 7.72 -11.09
CA ARG A 113 -3.05 7.09 -12.41
C ARG A 113 -2.26 5.78 -12.29
N PRO A 114 -2.37 4.88 -13.29
CA PRO A 114 -1.48 3.73 -13.36
C PRO A 114 -0.02 4.17 -13.30
N ALA A 115 0.76 3.46 -12.50
CA ALA A 115 2.19 3.64 -12.37
C ALA A 115 2.95 3.45 -13.70
N GLY A 116 2.33 2.74 -14.66
CA GLY A 116 2.84 2.46 -16.01
C GLY A 116 3.96 1.40 -16.04
N ASP A 117 4.63 1.24 -14.90
CA ASP A 117 5.86 0.49 -14.76
C ASP A 117 5.67 -0.81 -13.96
N ARG A 118 4.48 -1.08 -13.43
CA ARG A 118 4.26 -2.25 -12.57
C ARG A 118 2.84 -2.77 -12.63
N ARG A 119 2.71 -4.07 -12.38
CA ARG A 119 1.44 -4.73 -12.09
C ARG A 119 1.21 -4.74 -10.58
N ASP A 120 -0.04 -4.50 -10.20
CA ASP A 120 -0.53 -4.53 -8.84
C ASP A 120 -0.31 -5.93 -8.26
N GLU A 121 0.38 -6.00 -7.12
CA GLU A 121 0.76 -7.29 -6.56
C GLU A 121 -0.46 -8.12 -6.14
N ARG A 122 -1.60 -7.51 -5.81
CA ARG A 122 -2.83 -8.20 -5.39
C ARG A 122 -3.61 -8.77 -6.57
N THR A 123 -3.82 -7.95 -7.60
CA THR A 123 -4.75 -8.24 -8.71
C THR A 123 -4.05 -8.69 -9.99
N GLY A 124 -2.76 -8.40 -10.14
CA GLY A 124 -2.02 -8.56 -11.38
C GLY A 124 -2.39 -7.56 -12.49
N GLY A 125 -3.38 -6.69 -12.27
CA GLY A 125 -3.72 -5.56 -13.15
C GLY A 125 -2.69 -4.43 -13.06
N PRO A 126 -2.87 -3.29 -13.75
CA PRO A 126 -2.02 -2.13 -13.57
C PRO A 126 -2.11 -1.61 -12.12
N ALA A 127 -0.98 -1.41 -11.44
CA ALA A 127 -1.00 -0.76 -10.12
C ALA A 127 -1.21 0.75 -10.29
N THR A 128 -2.07 1.34 -9.47
CA THR A 128 -2.20 2.80 -9.40
C THR A 128 -1.23 3.39 -8.40
N ALA A 129 -0.86 4.65 -8.63
CA ALA A 129 -0.10 5.47 -7.71
C ALA A 129 -0.71 6.87 -7.66
N ILE A 130 -0.35 7.64 -6.65
CA ILE A 130 -0.70 9.06 -6.57
C ILE A 130 0.39 9.88 -7.26
N TRP A 131 -0.06 10.86 -8.03
CA TRP A 131 0.76 11.78 -8.80
C TRP A 131 0.35 13.21 -8.49
N THR A 132 1.26 14.15 -8.70
CA THR A 132 1.01 15.58 -8.62
C THR A 132 1.41 16.28 -9.91
N CYS A 133 0.81 17.43 -10.20
CA CYS A 133 1.26 18.35 -11.25
C CYS A 133 0.76 19.78 -10.98
N LYS A 134 1.41 20.76 -11.61
CA LYS A 134 0.93 22.15 -11.64
C LYS A 134 -0.45 22.21 -12.30
N LEU A 135 -1.24 23.25 -11.98
CA LEU A 135 -2.55 23.48 -12.59
C LEU A 135 -2.54 23.70 -14.12
N ASP A 136 -1.37 23.94 -14.72
CA ASP A 136 -1.18 24.00 -16.17
C ASP A 136 -0.83 22.64 -16.81
N GLY A 137 -0.71 21.59 -15.99
CA GLY A 137 -0.35 20.23 -16.42
C GLY A 137 1.14 19.92 -16.42
N SER A 138 2.00 20.91 -16.15
CA SER A 138 3.46 20.72 -16.09
C SER A 138 3.92 20.13 -14.74
N TYR A 139 5.20 19.77 -14.65
CA TYR A 139 5.83 19.23 -13.44
C TYR A 139 5.11 18.01 -12.87
N VAL A 140 4.85 17.03 -13.74
CA VAL A 140 4.19 15.77 -13.35
C VAL A 140 5.13 14.92 -12.52
N GLN A 141 4.76 14.60 -11.28
CA GLN A 141 5.57 13.78 -10.38
C GLN A 141 4.77 12.62 -9.82
N ARG A 142 5.39 11.44 -9.76
CA ARG A 142 4.87 10.33 -8.94
C ARG A 142 5.20 10.62 -7.50
N ILE A 143 4.27 10.34 -6.58
CA ILE A 143 4.50 10.55 -5.15
C ILE A 143 4.32 9.31 -4.26
N THR A 144 3.77 8.23 -4.80
CA THR A 144 3.73 6.93 -4.09
C THR A 144 4.35 5.80 -4.89
N TYR A 145 5.07 4.92 -4.21
CA TYR A 145 5.89 3.88 -4.85
C TYR A 145 5.58 2.46 -4.37
N ASN A 146 4.39 2.26 -3.77
CA ASN A 146 3.89 0.95 -3.40
C ASN A 146 3.85 -0.04 -4.59
N LEU A 147 3.91 -1.34 -4.31
CA LEU A 147 3.72 -2.39 -5.32
C LEU A 147 2.23 -2.67 -5.59
N ALA A 148 1.38 -2.42 -4.61
CA ALA A 148 -0.07 -2.42 -4.79
C ALA A 148 -0.60 -0.99 -5.03
N SER A 149 -1.89 -0.92 -5.33
CA SER A 149 -2.58 0.33 -5.69
C SER A 149 -2.74 1.30 -4.51
N ASP A 150 -2.41 2.57 -4.75
CA ASP A 150 -2.76 3.71 -3.89
C ASP A 150 -3.89 4.52 -4.54
N LEU A 151 -4.84 4.99 -3.73
CA LEU A 151 -6.17 5.45 -4.15
C LEU A 151 -6.68 6.61 -3.28
N ASP A 152 -7.73 7.28 -3.75
CA ASP A 152 -8.57 8.22 -3.00
C ASP A 152 -7.81 9.28 -2.18
N PRO A 153 -6.96 10.13 -2.81
CA PRO A 153 -6.26 11.20 -2.10
C PRO A 153 -7.24 12.25 -1.55
N ALA A 154 -6.90 12.83 -0.40
CA ALA A 154 -7.59 13.96 0.21
C ALA A 154 -6.59 14.88 0.91
N ILE A 155 -6.72 16.19 0.74
CA ILE A 155 -5.84 17.17 1.38
C ILE A 155 -6.21 17.36 2.86
N LEU A 156 -5.20 17.32 3.73
CA LEU A 156 -5.32 17.60 5.16
C LEU A 156 -5.08 19.10 5.42
N PRO A 157 -5.61 19.67 6.52
CA PRO A 157 -5.39 21.08 6.87
C PRO A 157 -3.92 21.46 7.02
N ASP A 158 -3.08 20.52 7.45
CA ASP A 158 -1.64 20.72 7.60
C ASP A 158 -0.86 20.60 6.28
N GLY A 159 -1.53 20.47 5.13
CA GLY A 159 -0.90 20.39 3.82
C GLY A 159 -0.37 19.02 3.41
N ARG A 160 -0.52 17.98 4.25
CA ARG A 160 -0.27 16.58 3.84
C ARG A 160 -1.47 16.01 3.09
N LEU A 161 -1.26 14.93 2.35
CA LEU A 161 -2.33 14.12 1.77
C LEU A 161 -2.63 12.94 2.69
N ALA A 162 -3.90 12.68 2.97
CA ALA A 162 -4.39 11.36 3.38
C ALA A 162 -4.86 10.58 2.16
N TYR A 163 -4.69 9.26 2.18
CA TYR A 163 -5.05 8.41 1.04
C TYR A 163 -5.24 6.96 1.47
N ALA A 164 -5.88 6.16 0.61
CA ALA A 164 -6.05 4.73 0.81
C ALA A 164 -4.92 3.95 0.12
N SER A 165 -4.30 3.00 0.83
CA SER A 165 -3.16 2.22 0.33
C SER A 165 -3.35 0.72 0.56
N TRP A 166 -3.21 -0.09 -0.50
CA TRP A 166 -3.21 -1.54 -0.37
C TRP A 166 -1.90 -2.04 0.22
N HIS A 167 -1.94 -2.73 1.35
CA HIS A 167 -0.79 -3.34 2.00
C HIS A 167 -0.83 -4.86 1.78
N ARG A 168 0.15 -5.38 1.02
CA ARG A 168 0.29 -6.81 0.70
C ARG A 168 1.76 -7.28 0.62
N ALA A 169 2.64 -6.59 1.36
CA ALA A 169 4.06 -6.96 1.44
C ALA A 169 4.30 -8.33 2.10
N ASP A 170 3.37 -8.75 2.95
CA ASP A 170 3.25 -10.10 3.49
C ASP A 170 1.82 -10.65 3.30
N LEU A 171 1.59 -11.87 3.78
CA LEU A 171 0.28 -12.54 3.69
C LEU A 171 -0.47 -12.56 5.04
N GLY A 172 -0.05 -11.77 6.03
CA GLY A 172 -0.65 -11.74 7.37
C GLY A 172 -2.08 -11.20 7.37
N ASP A 173 -2.41 -10.35 6.40
CA ASP A 173 -3.77 -9.84 6.15
C ASP A 173 -4.52 -10.64 5.08
N GLY A 174 -4.12 -11.90 4.87
CA GLY A 174 -4.70 -12.80 3.86
C GLY A 174 -4.27 -12.47 2.43
N ARG A 175 -4.83 -13.21 1.45
CA ARG A 175 -4.40 -13.13 0.03
C ARG A 175 -4.62 -11.75 -0.58
N ALA A 176 -5.67 -11.05 -0.17
CA ALA A 176 -5.97 -9.72 -0.68
C ALA A 176 -5.10 -8.64 -0.04
N GLY A 177 -4.52 -8.90 1.14
CA GLY A 177 -3.95 -7.85 1.98
C GLY A 177 -5.06 -6.95 2.55
N ARG A 178 -4.66 -5.76 3.00
CA ARG A 178 -5.57 -4.77 3.58
C ARG A 178 -5.49 -3.43 2.86
N LEU A 179 -6.63 -2.75 2.70
CA LEU A 179 -6.68 -1.34 2.33
C LEU A 179 -6.64 -0.46 3.59
N ALA A 180 -5.50 0.17 3.85
CA ALA A 180 -5.25 1.04 5.01
C ALA A 180 -5.38 2.52 4.64
N LEU A 181 -5.46 3.40 5.65
CA LEU A 181 -5.32 4.84 5.46
C LEU A 181 -3.93 5.30 5.89
N GLU A 182 -3.28 5.98 4.96
CA GLU A 182 -1.93 6.50 5.08
C GLU A 182 -1.93 8.01 4.84
N SER A 183 -0.86 8.67 5.23
CA SER A 183 -0.61 10.08 4.97
C SER A 183 0.82 10.31 4.52
N LEU A 184 1.07 11.36 3.74
CA LEU A 184 2.39 11.79 3.26
C LEU A 184 2.38 13.26 2.86
N ASN A 185 3.55 13.88 2.73
CA ASN A 185 3.68 15.23 2.18
C ASN A 185 3.31 15.23 0.68
N THR A 186 2.95 16.39 0.12
CA THR A 186 2.57 16.51 -1.31
C THR A 186 3.71 16.23 -2.30
N ASP A 187 4.94 16.03 -1.81
CA ASP A 187 6.09 15.53 -2.55
C ASP A 187 6.36 14.03 -2.33
N GLY A 188 5.50 13.29 -1.64
CA GLY A 188 5.66 11.85 -1.38
C GLY A 188 6.63 11.48 -0.26
N SER A 189 7.16 12.46 0.49
CA SER A 189 7.98 12.23 1.68
C SER A 189 7.12 11.99 2.94
N ASP A 190 7.77 11.55 4.02
CA ASP A 190 7.21 11.37 5.36
C ASP A 190 5.89 10.58 5.42
N ARG A 191 5.87 9.42 4.76
CA ARG A 191 4.72 8.52 4.83
C ARG A 191 4.52 7.99 6.25
N ALA A 192 3.28 8.06 6.75
CA ALA A 192 2.86 7.44 8.01
C ALA A 192 1.38 7.04 8.00
N SER A 193 1.01 6.02 8.78
CA SER A 193 -0.39 5.63 8.99
C SER A 193 -1.18 6.74 9.70
N ILE A 194 -2.43 6.97 9.30
CA ILE A 194 -3.30 8.03 9.85
C ILE A 194 -4.60 7.48 10.45
N ALA A 195 -4.66 6.17 10.68
CA ALA A 195 -5.75 5.53 11.41
C ALA A 195 -5.25 4.20 12.01
N PRO A 196 -5.88 3.69 13.09
CA PRO A 196 -5.42 2.47 13.75
C PRO A 196 -5.54 1.26 12.82
N ARG A 197 -4.68 0.25 12.97
CA ARG A 197 -4.81 -0.99 12.18
C ARG A 197 -6.21 -1.61 12.36
N SER A 198 -6.87 -1.99 11.26
CA SER A 198 -8.22 -2.58 11.25
C SER A 198 -8.30 -3.71 10.22
N GLY A 199 -9.22 -4.67 10.37
CA GLY A 199 -9.48 -5.67 9.32
C GLY A 199 -10.36 -5.16 8.17
N ALA A 200 -11.06 -4.04 8.36
CA ALA A 200 -11.91 -3.46 7.33
C ALA A 200 -11.10 -2.67 6.29
N ALA A 201 -11.52 -2.74 5.02
CA ALA A 201 -10.98 -1.88 3.98
C ALA A 201 -11.43 -0.44 4.21
N ARG A 202 -10.50 0.52 4.17
CA ARG A 202 -10.76 1.93 4.43
C ARG A 202 -10.48 2.81 3.23
N ARG A 203 -11.41 3.70 2.91
CA ARG A 203 -11.29 4.51 1.68
C ARG A 203 -12.07 5.83 1.72
N GLY A 204 -11.90 6.62 0.67
CA GLY A 204 -12.56 7.92 0.49
C GLY A 204 -12.46 8.86 1.70
N PRO A 205 -11.24 9.13 2.22
CA PRO A 205 -11.08 10.01 3.37
C PRO A 205 -11.51 11.46 3.05
N CYS A 206 -12.01 12.17 4.06
CA CYS A 206 -12.18 13.63 4.02
C CYS A 206 -12.03 14.22 5.43
N VAL A 207 -11.76 15.53 5.53
CA VAL A 207 -11.53 16.20 6.82
C VAL A 207 -12.61 17.22 7.11
N THR A 208 -13.24 17.12 8.27
CA THR A 208 -14.23 18.11 8.73
C THR A 208 -13.54 19.38 9.23
N PRO A 209 -14.24 20.54 9.25
CA PRO A 209 -13.70 21.76 9.85
C PRO A 209 -13.28 21.60 11.32
N GLY A 210 -13.86 20.63 12.04
CA GLY A 210 -13.50 20.30 13.42
C GLY A 210 -12.19 19.53 13.58
N GLY A 211 -11.57 19.08 12.49
CA GLY A 211 -10.34 18.29 12.51
C GLY A 211 -10.55 16.79 12.67
N ASP A 212 -11.72 16.27 12.29
CA ASP A 212 -11.96 14.83 12.20
C ASP A 212 -11.69 14.34 10.78
N LEU A 213 -10.90 13.28 10.65
CA LEU A 213 -10.75 12.51 9.41
C LEU A 213 -11.86 11.47 9.35
N VAL A 214 -12.79 11.63 8.41
CA VAL A 214 -13.91 10.72 8.16
C VAL A 214 -13.62 9.86 6.94
N PHE A 215 -13.98 8.59 6.99
CA PHE A 215 -13.74 7.63 5.91
C PHE A 215 -14.79 6.52 5.89
N VAL A 216 -14.81 5.78 4.78
CA VAL A 216 -15.69 4.62 4.58
C VAL A 216 -14.95 3.35 5.01
N GLU A 217 -15.61 2.50 5.80
CA GLU A 217 -15.17 1.16 6.18
C GLU A 217 -16.06 0.08 5.56
N SER A 218 -15.43 -0.85 4.84
CA SER A 218 -16.12 -1.98 4.23
C SER A 218 -15.46 -3.29 4.67
N VAL A 219 -16.25 -4.17 5.31
CA VAL A 219 -15.80 -5.52 5.71
C VAL A 219 -15.71 -6.46 4.49
N ARG A 220 -16.48 -6.17 3.43
CA ARG A 220 -16.38 -6.82 2.13
C ARG A 220 -16.19 -5.74 1.07
N GLU A 221 -15.22 -5.93 0.18
CA GLU A 221 -15.07 -5.04 -0.97
C GLU A 221 -16.35 -5.09 -1.82
N THR A 222 -17.08 -3.98 -1.86
CA THR A 222 -18.17 -3.79 -2.82
C THR A 222 -17.58 -3.13 -4.07
N GLY A 223 -18.10 -3.45 -5.27
CA GLY A 223 -17.58 -2.85 -6.51
C GLY A 223 -17.67 -1.32 -6.60
N ARG A 224 -18.42 -0.68 -5.69
CA ARG A 224 -18.57 0.79 -5.57
C ARG A 224 -17.83 1.36 -4.35
N GLY A 225 -17.22 0.51 -3.53
CA GLY A 225 -16.55 0.87 -2.28
C GLY A 225 -17.46 1.61 -1.30
N GLU A 226 -18.72 1.17 -1.22
CA GLU A 226 -19.68 1.61 -0.21
C GLU A 226 -19.47 0.82 1.09
N GLY A 227 -19.77 1.45 2.23
CA GLY A 227 -19.57 0.87 3.56
C GLY A 227 -20.19 1.72 4.67
N SER A 228 -19.81 1.43 5.92
CA SER A 228 -20.14 2.27 7.07
C SER A 228 -19.20 3.47 7.15
N LEU A 229 -19.60 4.54 7.81
CA LEU A 229 -18.73 5.69 8.07
C LEU A 229 -18.07 5.54 9.44
N ALA A 230 -16.81 5.92 9.51
CA ALA A 230 -16.03 6.00 10.73
C ALA A 230 -15.16 7.27 10.70
N ARG A 231 -14.66 7.68 11.88
CA ARG A 231 -13.77 8.81 12.03
C ARG A 231 -12.62 8.56 12.99
N VAL A 232 -11.59 9.38 12.86
CA VAL A 232 -10.54 9.58 13.87
C VAL A 232 -10.31 11.10 14.01
N SER A 233 -9.90 11.55 15.19
CA SER A 233 -9.45 12.94 15.37
C SER A 233 -8.02 13.09 14.87
N LEU A 234 -7.74 14.11 14.04
CA LEU A 234 -6.38 14.40 13.56
C LEU A 234 -5.39 14.75 14.68
N ARG A 235 -5.87 15.03 15.89
CA ARG A 235 -5.00 15.28 17.06
C ARG A 235 -4.34 14.01 17.61
N ARG A 236 -5.03 12.87 17.55
CA ARG A 236 -4.55 11.55 17.98
C ARG A 236 -5.16 10.46 17.10
N PRO A 237 -4.81 10.44 15.80
CA PRO A 237 -5.51 9.62 14.81
C PRO A 237 -5.41 8.12 15.08
N LEU A 238 -4.40 7.66 15.83
CA LEU A 238 -4.18 6.24 16.11
C LEU A 238 -4.91 5.74 17.37
N HIS A 239 -5.59 6.62 18.12
CA HIS A 239 -6.26 6.27 19.38
C HIS A 239 -7.69 6.80 19.51
N THR A 240 -8.24 7.45 18.49
CA THR A 240 -9.53 8.16 18.56
C THR A 240 -10.57 7.61 17.58
N TYR A 241 -10.42 6.34 17.18
CA TYR A 241 -11.37 5.70 16.26
C TYR A 241 -12.78 5.67 16.84
N GLU A 242 -13.74 6.12 16.03
CA GLU A 242 -15.16 6.04 16.32
C GLU A 242 -15.93 5.63 15.06
N ARG A 243 -16.87 4.68 15.22
CA ARG A 243 -17.84 4.33 14.19
C ARG A 243 -19.03 5.30 14.22
N LEU A 244 -19.33 5.91 13.08
CA LEU A 244 -20.43 6.86 12.92
C LEU A 244 -21.75 6.19 12.50
N THR A 245 -21.67 5.18 11.62
CA THR A 245 -22.87 4.48 11.11
C THR A 245 -22.74 2.96 11.22
N GLY A 246 -23.89 2.29 11.32
CA GLY A 246 -24.03 0.83 11.38
C GLY A 246 -24.71 0.25 10.14
N PRO A 247 -24.88 -1.08 10.08
CA PRO A 247 -25.54 -1.76 8.96
C PRO A 247 -26.99 -1.30 8.73
N ASP A 248 -27.71 -0.96 9.79
CA ASP A 248 -29.12 -0.55 9.73
C ASP A 248 -29.31 0.85 9.12
N ASP A 249 -28.26 1.67 9.11
CA ASP A 249 -28.26 3.01 8.51
C ASP A 249 -28.11 2.96 6.97
N GLY A 250 -27.83 1.77 6.41
CA GLY A 250 -27.52 1.58 5.00
C GLY A 250 -26.03 1.71 4.69
N LEU A 251 -25.72 1.88 3.41
CA LEU A 251 -24.36 1.96 2.90
C LEU A 251 -24.05 3.35 2.36
N PHE A 252 -22.85 3.83 2.68
CA PHE A 252 -22.39 5.19 2.41
C PHE A 252 -21.16 5.17 1.52
N SER A 253 -21.00 6.21 0.72
CA SER A 253 -19.76 6.46 -0.01
C SER A 253 -19.49 7.95 -0.18
N SER A 254 -18.24 8.26 -0.54
CA SER A 254 -17.80 9.59 -0.94
C SER A 254 -18.15 10.71 0.07
N PRO A 255 -17.83 10.56 1.36
CA PRO A 255 -18.15 11.58 2.34
C PRO A 255 -17.47 12.91 1.98
N SER A 256 -18.21 14.01 2.15
CA SER A 256 -17.73 15.37 1.94
C SER A 256 -18.14 16.26 3.10
N PRO A 257 -17.22 17.00 3.73
CA PRO A 257 -17.55 17.89 4.83
C PRO A 257 -18.42 19.06 4.38
N LEU A 258 -19.29 19.54 5.27
CA LEU A 258 -19.99 20.81 5.18
C LEU A 258 -19.41 21.82 6.18
N PRO A 259 -19.59 23.15 5.95
CA PRO A 259 -19.07 24.19 6.84
C PRO A 259 -19.52 24.08 8.30
N ASP A 260 -20.72 23.52 8.52
CA ASP A 260 -21.31 23.34 9.85
C ASP A 260 -20.85 22.05 10.56
N GLY A 261 -19.89 21.32 9.99
CA GLY A 261 -19.33 20.09 10.56
C GLY A 261 -20.12 18.82 10.24
N THR A 262 -21.29 18.93 9.61
CA THR A 262 -22.03 17.76 9.09
C THR A 262 -21.42 17.25 7.78
N LEU A 263 -21.89 16.10 7.31
CA LEU A 263 -21.38 15.42 6.12
C LEU A 263 -22.43 15.37 5.03
N LEU A 264 -21.99 15.56 3.79
CA LEU A 264 -22.73 15.26 2.59
C LEU A 264 -22.21 13.93 2.03
N VAL A 265 -23.10 12.95 1.84
CA VAL A 265 -22.71 11.56 1.52
C VAL A 265 -23.63 11.00 0.44
N ALA A 266 -23.06 10.17 -0.44
CA ALA A 266 -23.88 9.29 -1.27
C ALA A 266 -24.34 8.11 -0.42
N TRP A 267 -25.63 7.78 -0.50
CA TRP A 267 -26.28 6.86 0.42
C TRP A 267 -27.20 5.89 -0.31
N ARG A 268 -27.16 4.64 0.13
CA ARG A 268 -28.09 3.57 -0.24
C ARG A 268 -28.72 3.04 1.04
N GLY A 269 -30.04 3.17 1.14
CA GLY A 269 -30.80 2.69 2.30
C GLY A 269 -30.61 1.18 2.54
N ALA A 270 -30.82 0.73 3.78
CA ALA A 270 -30.63 -0.66 4.18
C ALA A 270 -31.52 -1.65 3.40
N ASP A 271 -32.73 -1.21 3.03
CA ASP A 271 -33.66 -1.95 2.18
C ASP A 271 -33.33 -1.87 0.67
N ALA A 272 -32.29 -1.11 0.32
CA ALA A 272 -31.83 -0.81 -1.03
C ALA A 272 -32.88 -0.14 -1.95
N THR A 273 -34.01 0.34 -1.41
CA THR A 273 -35.08 1.00 -2.18
C THR A 273 -34.77 2.47 -2.41
N VAL A 274 -34.09 3.11 -1.46
CA VAL A 274 -33.69 4.52 -1.53
C VAL A 274 -32.22 4.65 -1.91
N ARG A 275 -31.94 5.53 -2.89
CA ARG A 275 -30.58 5.89 -3.32
C ARG A 275 -30.50 7.36 -3.65
N GLY A 276 -29.51 8.04 -3.11
CA GLY A 276 -29.33 9.45 -3.40
C GLY A 276 -28.19 10.08 -2.62
N ILE A 277 -28.31 11.38 -2.40
CA ILE A 277 -27.42 12.15 -1.55
C ILE A 277 -28.19 12.49 -0.28
N CYS A 278 -27.56 12.31 0.87
CA CYS A 278 -28.11 12.76 2.14
C CYS A 278 -27.07 13.56 2.93
N ARG A 279 -27.57 14.30 3.90
CA ARG A 279 -26.79 14.99 4.91
C ARG A 279 -26.80 14.13 6.17
N LEU A 280 -25.63 13.81 6.68
CA LEU A 280 -25.42 13.10 7.93
C LEU A 280 -24.88 14.07 8.98
N ASP A 281 -25.62 14.22 10.08
CA ASP A 281 -25.05 14.80 11.31
C ASP A 281 -24.38 13.67 12.11
N GLY A 282 -23.05 13.68 12.16
CA GLY A 282 -22.29 12.64 12.86
C GLY A 282 -22.44 12.67 14.39
N GLY A 283 -22.80 13.82 14.96
CA GLY A 283 -23.04 13.95 16.40
C GLY A 283 -24.45 13.51 16.79
N ALA A 284 -25.46 13.99 16.05
CA ALA A 284 -26.85 13.61 16.29
C ALA A 284 -27.23 12.25 15.69
N ARG A 285 -26.38 11.69 14.81
CA ARG A 285 -26.62 10.45 14.03
C ARG A 285 -27.92 10.48 13.23
N THR A 286 -28.25 11.65 12.69
CA THR A 286 -29.47 11.85 11.87
C THR A 286 -29.13 11.94 10.39
N LEU A 287 -29.93 11.25 9.57
CA LEU A 287 -29.87 11.31 8.10
C LEU A 287 -31.02 12.18 7.57
N ALA A 288 -30.67 13.17 6.75
CA ALA A 288 -31.63 14.03 6.06
C ALA A 288 -31.43 13.93 4.54
N PRO A 289 -32.41 13.44 3.76
CA PRO A 289 -32.30 13.38 2.30
C PRO A 289 -32.04 14.77 1.70
N VAL A 290 -31.14 14.83 0.72
CA VAL A 290 -30.82 16.06 -0.02
C VAL A 290 -31.39 15.99 -1.42
N CYS A 291 -31.11 14.90 -2.15
CA CYS A 291 -31.71 14.66 -3.46
C CYS A 291 -31.66 13.19 -3.86
N GLU A 292 -32.64 12.82 -4.69
CA GLU A 292 -32.75 11.54 -5.38
C GLU A 292 -33.07 11.80 -6.86
N GLU A 293 -32.66 10.87 -7.74
CA GLU A 293 -32.93 10.92 -9.17
C GLU A 293 -33.32 9.53 -9.68
N THR A 294 -34.57 9.37 -10.08
CA THR A 294 -35.07 8.11 -10.66
C THR A 294 -34.25 7.74 -11.90
N GLY A 295 -33.73 6.51 -11.93
CA GLY A 295 -32.94 5.99 -13.04
C GLY A 295 -31.45 6.35 -13.00
N PHE A 296 -30.98 7.04 -11.95
CA PHE A 296 -29.57 7.39 -11.79
C PHE A 296 -29.02 6.93 -10.42
N ASP A 297 -27.77 6.48 -10.41
CA ASP A 297 -26.98 6.35 -9.19
C ASP A 297 -26.21 7.66 -8.97
N LEU A 298 -26.28 8.23 -7.76
CA LEU A 298 -25.62 9.49 -7.40
C LEU A 298 -24.36 9.22 -6.57
N SER A 299 -23.26 9.93 -6.86
CA SER A 299 -21.97 9.74 -6.20
C SER A 299 -21.12 11.02 -6.12
N TRP A 300 -20.07 10.97 -5.32
CA TRP A 300 -19.10 12.08 -5.11
C TRP A 300 -19.73 13.46 -4.90
N PRO A 301 -20.67 13.61 -3.95
CA PRO A 301 -21.19 14.92 -3.64
C PRO A 301 -20.09 15.80 -3.03
N ARG A 302 -20.05 17.07 -3.42
CA ARG A 302 -19.15 18.11 -2.91
C ARG A 302 -19.91 19.40 -2.72
N ALA A 303 -19.69 20.06 -1.60
CA ALA A 303 -20.25 21.38 -1.36
C ALA A 303 -19.42 22.44 -2.09
N VAL A 304 -20.09 23.35 -2.80
CA VAL A 304 -19.45 24.45 -3.52
C VAL A 304 -19.40 25.68 -2.61
N HIS A 305 -18.32 25.81 -1.86
CA HIS A 305 -18.09 26.93 -0.96
C HIS A 305 -16.58 27.15 -0.74
N PRO A 306 -16.16 28.37 -0.34
CA PRO A 306 -14.78 28.61 0.05
C PRO A 306 -14.43 27.85 1.34
N ARG A 307 -13.23 27.29 1.40
CA ARG A 307 -12.70 26.53 2.54
C ARG A 307 -11.36 27.10 3.01
N PRO A 308 -10.94 26.86 4.28
CA PRO A 308 -9.62 27.26 4.75
C PRO A 308 -8.53 26.70 3.83
N ARG A 309 -7.54 27.54 3.50
CA ARG A 309 -6.38 27.12 2.72
C ARG A 309 -5.52 26.18 3.57
N PRO A 310 -5.23 24.95 3.10
CA PRO A 310 -4.28 24.06 3.77
C PRO A 310 -2.87 24.67 3.83
N ASP A 311 -2.11 24.31 4.86
CA ASP A 311 -0.74 24.80 5.02
C ASP A 311 0.15 24.43 3.83
N GLY A 312 1.00 25.37 3.43
CA GLY A 312 2.00 25.15 2.39
C GLY A 312 3.05 24.13 2.81
N ARG A 313 3.62 23.39 1.84
CA ARG A 313 4.71 22.43 2.11
C ARG A 313 5.93 22.70 1.23
N SER A 314 7.09 22.74 1.87
CA SER A 314 8.38 22.73 1.19
C SER A 314 8.83 21.31 0.88
N SER A 315 9.51 21.14 -0.23
CA SER A 315 10.12 19.87 -0.60
C SER A 315 11.65 19.91 -0.50
N VAL A 316 12.19 18.83 0.06
CA VAL A 316 13.64 18.51 0.03
C VAL A 316 13.99 17.64 -1.18
N VAL A 317 13.00 17.25 -1.97
CA VAL A 317 13.18 16.28 -3.05
C VAL A 317 13.95 16.91 -4.20
N SER A 318 15.11 16.32 -4.50
CA SER A 318 15.92 16.67 -5.67
C SER A 318 15.74 15.59 -6.74
N PRO A 319 14.99 15.84 -7.84
CA PRO A 319 14.65 14.80 -8.82
C PRO A 319 15.85 14.11 -9.48
N ASP A 320 17.01 14.79 -9.53
CA ASP A 320 18.23 14.26 -10.12
C ASP A 320 18.98 13.30 -9.19
N ASP A 321 18.69 13.35 -7.88
CA ASP A 321 19.25 12.43 -6.90
C ASP A 321 18.53 11.08 -6.96
N ARG A 322 19.29 9.99 -7.05
CA ARG A 322 18.77 8.62 -7.09
C ARG A 322 18.91 7.90 -5.77
N GLU A 323 19.48 8.56 -4.77
CA GLU A 323 19.70 8.04 -3.44
C GLU A 323 18.78 8.73 -2.44
N ALA A 324 18.51 8.01 -1.36
CA ALA A 324 17.86 8.52 -0.17
C ALA A 324 18.54 7.88 1.05
N GLU A 325 18.27 8.40 2.23
CA GLU A 325 18.80 7.85 3.48
C GLU A 325 17.68 7.38 4.39
N ILE A 326 17.91 6.24 5.06
CA ILE A 326 17.03 5.73 6.11
C ILE A 326 17.82 5.49 7.39
N TYR A 327 17.23 5.79 8.53
CA TYR A 327 17.84 5.50 9.83
C TYR A 327 16.81 5.12 10.89
N CYS A 328 17.25 4.39 11.91
CA CYS A 328 16.45 4.06 13.08
C CYS A 328 17.20 4.45 14.35
N LEU A 329 16.50 5.04 15.32
CA LEU A 329 17.10 5.44 16.59
C LEU A 329 17.40 4.26 17.52
N ASP A 330 16.51 3.27 17.59
CA ASP A 330 16.69 2.06 18.39
C ASP A 330 15.69 0.96 17.99
N VAL A 331 16.17 -0.11 17.35
CA VAL A 331 15.32 -1.23 16.92
C VAL A 331 14.67 -2.01 18.07
N SER A 332 15.12 -1.84 19.31
CA SER A 332 14.50 -2.44 20.49
C SER A 332 13.26 -1.69 20.99
N ILE A 333 13.01 -0.48 20.48
CA ILE A 333 11.75 0.22 20.71
C ILE A 333 10.68 -0.40 19.79
N HIS A 334 9.62 -0.95 20.37
CA HIS A 334 8.57 -1.66 19.63
C HIS A 334 7.21 -1.64 20.32
N ASP A 335 6.16 -2.04 19.60
CA ASP A 335 4.77 -2.19 20.05
C ASP A 335 4.38 -3.58 20.59
N LEU A 336 5.29 -4.56 20.64
CA LEU A 336 4.95 -5.89 21.18
C LEU A 336 4.42 -5.81 22.63
N PRO A 337 3.43 -6.62 23.01
CA PRO A 337 2.80 -6.57 24.34
C PRO A 337 3.76 -6.76 25.53
N ASP A 338 4.83 -7.52 25.33
CA ASP A 338 5.86 -7.78 26.34
C ASP A 338 7.23 -7.31 25.81
N PRO A 339 7.84 -6.28 26.42
CA PRO A 339 9.15 -5.76 26.04
C PRO A 339 10.28 -6.79 26.11
N SER A 340 10.14 -7.85 26.92
CA SER A 340 11.16 -8.89 27.04
C SER A 340 11.24 -9.82 25.83
N TRP A 341 10.23 -9.77 24.94
CA TRP A 341 10.16 -10.61 23.76
C TRP A 341 11.20 -10.22 22.71
N MET A 342 11.51 -8.94 22.57
CA MET A 342 12.56 -8.46 21.66
C MET A 342 13.52 -7.52 22.42
N PRO A 343 14.37 -8.06 23.32
CA PRO A 343 15.24 -7.24 24.14
C PRO A 343 16.33 -6.54 23.31
N ALA A 344 16.96 -5.54 23.89
CA ALA A 344 18.12 -4.86 23.30
C ALA A 344 19.20 -5.88 22.85
N GLY A 345 19.72 -5.68 21.64
CA GLY A 345 20.68 -6.59 21.03
C GLY A 345 20.11 -7.89 20.47
N ALA A 346 18.80 -8.13 20.51
CA ALA A 346 18.18 -9.27 19.83
C ALA A 346 18.33 -9.19 18.31
N VAL A 347 18.23 -7.98 17.76
CA VAL A 347 18.49 -7.68 16.35
C VAL A 347 19.99 -7.43 16.16
N LYS A 348 20.60 -8.10 15.19
CA LYS A 348 22.03 -7.99 14.86
C LYS A 348 22.29 -7.22 13.57
N SER A 349 21.38 -7.34 12.62
CA SER A 349 21.47 -6.69 11.32
C SER A 349 20.09 -6.39 10.75
N ILE A 350 20.04 -5.47 9.79
CA ILE A 350 18.86 -5.20 8.97
C ILE A 350 19.14 -5.68 7.55
N ARG A 351 18.30 -6.59 7.04
CA ARG A 351 18.25 -6.89 5.60
C ARG A 351 17.36 -5.89 4.91
N ILE A 352 17.91 -5.16 3.95
CA ILE A 352 17.18 -4.23 3.09
C ILE A 352 16.85 -4.96 1.79
N VAL A 353 15.56 -5.04 1.49
CA VAL A 353 15.03 -5.81 0.37
C VAL A 353 14.24 -4.91 -0.56
N GLU A 354 14.62 -4.87 -1.83
CA GLU A 354 13.83 -4.24 -2.89
C GLU A 354 12.63 -5.13 -3.27
N GLY A 355 11.46 -4.52 -3.35
CA GLY A 355 10.27 -5.11 -3.95
C GLY A 355 10.27 -4.92 -5.47
N MET A 356 10.37 -6.02 -6.22
CA MET A 356 10.46 -5.96 -7.67
C MET A 356 9.06 -6.02 -8.30
N PRO A 357 8.72 -5.08 -9.19
CA PRO A 357 7.56 -5.22 -10.06
C PRO A 357 7.63 -6.54 -10.83
N THR A 358 6.52 -7.27 -10.85
CA THR A 358 6.41 -8.39 -11.78
C THR A 358 6.22 -7.81 -13.17
N GLY A 359 7.25 -7.96 -14.02
CA GLY A 359 7.25 -7.51 -15.41
C GLY A 359 6.06 -8.04 -16.21
N GLY A 360 5.85 -7.45 -17.39
CA GLY A 360 4.74 -7.69 -18.30
C GLY A 360 4.68 -9.09 -18.90
N ALA A 361 4.48 -10.13 -18.07
CA ALA A 361 3.99 -11.39 -18.56
C ALA A 361 2.65 -11.14 -19.30
N GLU A 362 2.50 -11.79 -20.45
CA GLU A 362 1.33 -11.72 -21.33
C GLU A 362 0.02 -11.75 -20.51
N PRO A 363 -1.00 -10.94 -20.88
CA PRO A 363 -2.31 -10.99 -20.25
C PRO A 363 -2.88 -12.42 -20.32
N GLY A 364 -2.83 -13.17 -19.22
CA GLY A 364 -3.32 -14.55 -19.15
C GLY A 364 -2.43 -15.50 -18.37
N SER A 365 -1.10 -15.36 -18.50
CA SER A 365 -0.12 -16.30 -17.92
C SER A 365 -0.19 -16.44 -16.38
N ARG A 366 -0.61 -15.39 -15.68
CA ARG A 366 -0.73 -15.39 -14.21
C ARG A 366 -2.07 -15.90 -13.69
N ARG A 367 -3.15 -15.75 -14.45
CA ARG A 367 -4.48 -16.27 -14.05
C ARG A 367 -4.46 -17.79 -13.99
N GLU A 368 -3.70 -18.43 -14.87
CA GLU A 368 -3.54 -19.87 -14.93
C GLU A 368 -2.47 -20.38 -13.93
N ALA A 369 -1.30 -19.73 -13.82
CA ALA A 369 -0.27 -20.14 -12.86
C ALA A 369 -0.66 -19.92 -11.38
N SER A 370 -1.40 -18.84 -11.07
CA SER A 370 -1.90 -18.54 -9.72
C SER A 370 -3.10 -19.40 -9.31
N ALA A 371 -3.71 -20.14 -10.24
CA ALA A 371 -4.81 -21.07 -9.96
C ALA A 371 -4.32 -22.45 -9.51
N MET A 372 -3.03 -22.78 -9.72
CA MET A 372 -2.47 -24.11 -9.43
C MET A 372 -1.67 -24.20 -8.11
N SER A 373 -1.19 -23.09 -7.54
CA SER A 373 -0.45 -23.13 -6.26
C SER A 373 -1.41 -22.94 -5.07
N PRO A 374 -1.40 -23.85 -4.07
CA PRO A 374 -2.25 -23.75 -2.89
C PRO A 374 -1.91 -22.55 -1.99
N VAL A 375 -0.69 -22.01 -2.09
CA VAL A 375 -0.18 -20.90 -1.25
C VAL A 375 0.01 -19.66 -2.12
N ALA A 376 -0.47 -18.49 -1.64
CA ALA A 376 -0.33 -17.25 -2.38
C ALA A 376 1.16 -16.87 -2.56
N GLU A 377 1.54 -16.50 -3.79
CA GLU A 377 2.91 -16.06 -4.08
C GLU A 377 3.09 -14.58 -3.70
N LEU A 378 4.16 -14.28 -2.98
CA LEU A 378 4.59 -12.91 -2.70
C LEU A 378 5.34 -12.31 -3.89
N SER A 379 5.32 -10.98 -4.05
CA SER A 379 6.08 -10.26 -5.09
C SER A 379 7.57 -10.63 -5.08
N PRO A 380 8.27 -10.67 -6.24
CA PRO A 380 9.70 -10.92 -6.28
C PRO A 380 10.47 -9.90 -5.46
N ARG A 381 11.52 -10.38 -4.79
CA ARG A 381 12.33 -9.61 -3.87
C ARG A 381 13.80 -9.75 -4.24
N ARG A 382 14.56 -8.68 -4.05
CA ARG A 382 16.00 -8.66 -4.23
C ARG A 382 16.66 -8.05 -3.00
N ILE A 383 17.66 -8.74 -2.46
CA ILE A 383 18.48 -8.21 -1.38
C ILE A 383 19.32 -7.06 -1.95
N LEU A 384 19.24 -5.89 -1.31
CA LEU A 384 20.12 -4.77 -1.57
C LEU A 384 21.37 -4.86 -0.69
N ALA A 385 21.18 -5.00 0.62
CA ALA A 385 22.28 -5.21 1.56
C ALA A 385 21.77 -5.85 2.86
N GLU A 386 22.68 -6.42 3.64
CA GLU A 386 22.51 -6.67 5.06
C GLU A 386 23.45 -5.75 5.83
N ILE A 387 22.90 -4.80 6.59
CA ILE A 387 23.67 -3.79 7.31
C ILE A 387 23.71 -4.10 8.81
N PRO A 388 24.81 -3.80 9.52
CA PRO A 388 24.90 -4.03 10.95
C PRO A 388 23.98 -3.08 11.73
N VAL A 389 23.46 -3.56 12.86
CA VAL A 389 22.86 -2.72 13.90
C VAL A 389 23.93 -2.42 14.94
N GLN A 390 24.05 -1.15 15.34
CA GLN A 390 25.03 -0.69 16.32
C GLN A 390 24.70 -1.19 17.74
N ALA A 391 25.63 -1.02 18.68
CA ALA A 391 25.47 -1.53 20.04
C ALA A 391 24.28 -0.87 20.76
N ASP A 392 24.00 0.40 20.45
CA ASP A 392 22.84 1.14 20.97
C ASP A 392 21.50 0.80 20.29
N GLY A 393 21.49 -0.14 19.34
CA GLY A 393 20.30 -0.55 18.59
C GLY A 393 20.00 0.29 17.35
N SER A 394 20.83 1.28 17.00
CA SER A 394 20.60 2.14 15.84
C SER A 394 21.17 1.57 14.54
N PHE A 395 20.64 2.03 13.39
CA PHE A 395 21.22 1.78 12.07
C PHE A 395 21.00 3.00 11.16
N HIS A 396 21.83 3.12 10.12
CA HIS A 396 21.75 4.18 9.10
C HIS A 396 22.27 3.64 7.77
N ALA A 397 21.52 3.87 6.69
CA ALA A 397 21.90 3.43 5.36
C ALA A 397 21.39 4.35 4.25
N LYS A 398 22.15 4.38 3.16
CA LYS A 398 21.73 4.88 1.85
C LYS A 398 20.95 3.80 1.12
N VAL A 399 19.83 4.17 0.49
CA VAL A 399 18.93 3.28 -0.24
C VAL A 399 18.56 3.88 -1.60
N PRO A 400 18.08 3.09 -2.58
CA PRO A 400 17.58 3.66 -3.82
C PRO A 400 16.34 4.50 -3.55
N ALA A 401 16.35 5.74 -4.00
CA ALA A 401 15.18 6.61 -3.93
C ALA A 401 14.06 6.08 -4.83
N ASN A 402 12.80 6.36 -4.45
CA ASN A 402 11.62 6.09 -5.29
C ASN A 402 11.44 4.59 -5.62
N VAL A 403 12.01 3.71 -4.80
CA VAL A 403 11.93 2.26 -4.93
C VAL A 403 11.23 1.68 -3.69
N PRO A 404 10.24 0.79 -3.85
CA PRO A 404 9.66 0.10 -2.70
C PRO A 404 10.71 -0.83 -2.08
N ILE A 405 11.00 -0.60 -0.81
CA ILE A 405 11.89 -1.45 -0.01
C ILE A 405 11.14 -2.00 1.21
N GLN A 406 11.64 -3.10 1.74
CA GLN A 406 11.23 -3.71 3.00
C GLN A 406 12.48 -3.90 3.87
N LEU A 407 12.35 -3.61 5.15
CA LEU A 407 13.36 -3.85 6.16
C LEU A 407 12.99 -5.13 6.92
N GLN A 408 13.95 -6.04 7.06
CA GLN A 408 13.82 -7.23 7.90
C GLN A 408 14.85 -7.15 9.03
N ALA A 409 14.39 -7.14 10.28
CA ALA A 409 15.23 -7.20 11.46
C ALA A 409 15.69 -8.65 11.68
N LEU A 410 17.00 -8.89 11.64
CA LEU A 410 17.59 -10.22 11.71
C LEU A 410 18.17 -10.54 13.09
N ASP A 411 17.98 -11.77 13.58
CA ASP A 411 18.68 -12.27 14.75
C ASP A 411 20.10 -12.79 14.41
N GLY A 412 20.85 -13.27 15.40
CA GLY A 412 22.21 -13.79 15.21
C GLY A 412 22.32 -15.04 14.33
N ARG A 413 21.21 -15.63 13.89
CA ARG A 413 21.16 -16.75 12.94
C ARG A 413 20.72 -16.30 11.54
N GLY A 414 20.53 -15.01 11.31
CA GLY A 414 20.09 -14.44 10.04
C GLY A 414 18.58 -14.59 9.75
N LEU A 415 17.79 -14.99 10.74
CA LEU A 415 16.33 -15.12 10.63
C LEU A 415 15.64 -13.76 10.77
N ALA A 416 14.72 -13.45 9.85
CA ALA A 416 13.85 -12.28 10.01
C ALA A 416 12.88 -12.47 11.19
N ILE A 417 13.13 -11.76 12.30
CA ILE A 417 12.26 -11.77 13.47
C ILE A 417 11.11 -10.76 13.38
N ARG A 418 11.30 -9.69 12.60
CA ARG A 418 10.26 -8.71 12.22
C ARG A 418 10.54 -8.15 10.84
N SER A 419 9.47 -7.73 10.15
CA SER A 419 9.55 -7.05 8.87
C SER A 419 8.57 -5.88 8.83
N CYS A 420 8.92 -4.80 8.14
CA CYS A 420 7.95 -3.73 7.84
C CYS A 420 7.13 -4.05 6.59
N GLY A 421 6.10 -3.25 6.30
CA GLY A 421 5.45 -3.25 4.98
C GLY A 421 6.37 -2.67 3.90
N TRP A 422 5.84 -2.47 2.69
CA TRP A 422 6.56 -1.67 1.69
C TRP A 422 6.67 -0.23 2.18
N ILE A 423 7.90 0.29 2.18
CA ILE A 423 8.22 1.71 2.39
C ILE A 423 9.03 2.21 1.20
N TRP A 424 9.18 3.52 1.08
CA TRP A 424 10.09 4.16 0.12
C TRP A 424 10.55 5.47 0.73
N SER A 425 11.68 5.97 0.25
CA SER A 425 12.12 7.33 0.53
C SER A 425 12.27 8.08 -0.78
N ARG A 426 11.95 9.36 -0.77
CA ARG A 426 12.07 10.23 -1.93
C ARG A 426 13.53 10.59 -2.19
N SER A 427 13.83 11.00 -3.42
CA SER A 427 15.15 11.47 -3.82
C SER A 427 15.67 12.53 -2.86
N HIS A 428 16.90 12.36 -2.36
CA HIS A 428 17.57 13.25 -1.40
C HIS A 428 16.90 13.34 -0.01
N GLN A 429 15.86 12.54 0.27
CA GLN A 429 15.20 12.53 1.58
C GLN A 429 16.03 11.71 2.58
N ALA A 430 16.19 12.23 3.79
CA ALA A 430 16.54 11.44 4.96
C ALA A 430 15.28 11.08 5.75
N GLN A 431 15.00 9.79 5.92
CA GLN A 431 13.81 9.29 6.60
C GLN A 431 14.19 8.50 7.86
N GLY A 432 13.69 8.96 9.00
CA GLY A 432 13.93 8.33 10.29
C GLY A 432 12.73 7.55 10.82
N CYS A 433 12.98 6.47 11.55
CA CYS A 433 12.03 5.89 12.50
C CYS A 433 12.62 5.86 13.92
N ILE A 434 11.76 5.85 14.92
CA ILE A 434 12.17 5.82 16.33
C ILE A 434 12.51 4.38 16.74
N GLY A 435 11.80 3.41 16.19
CA GLY A 435 11.98 1.99 16.49
C GLY A 435 11.51 1.06 15.37
N CYS A 436 11.14 -0.16 15.76
CA CYS A 436 10.60 -1.17 14.89
C CYS A 436 9.10 -1.34 15.20
N HIS A 437 8.22 -0.73 14.39
CA HIS A 437 6.76 -0.66 14.64
C HIS A 437 6.46 -0.13 16.06
N GLU A 438 7.18 0.88 16.51
CA GLU A 438 6.81 1.63 17.69
C GLU A 438 5.45 2.32 17.53
N ASP A 439 4.85 2.76 18.64
CA ASP A 439 3.74 3.72 18.60
C ASP A 439 4.21 5.01 17.88
N PRO A 440 3.63 5.35 16.71
CA PRO A 440 4.04 6.55 15.95
C PRO A 440 3.74 7.87 16.68
N GLU A 441 2.89 7.87 17.71
CA GLU A 441 2.64 9.03 18.58
C GLU A 441 3.64 9.12 19.75
N ARG A 442 4.61 8.19 19.83
CA ARG A 442 5.64 8.18 20.87
C ARG A 442 6.69 9.25 20.62
N THR A 443 7.04 9.99 21.67
CA THR A 443 8.19 10.91 21.64
C THR A 443 9.51 10.13 21.56
N PRO A 444 10.42 10.48 20.64
CA PRO A 444 11.71 9.81 20.54
C PRO A 444 12.58 10.05 21.78
N PRO A 445 13.49 9.11 22.12
CA PRO A 445 14.52 9.38 23.12
C PRO A 445 15.44 10.50 22.61
N ASN A 446 15.78 11.45 23.49
CA ASN A 446 16.70 12.54 23.17
C ASN A 446 18.16 12.07 23.29
N ARG A 447 18.66 11.41 22.25
CA ARG A 447 20.07 11.00 22.14
C ARG A 447 20.53 11.04 20.68
N VAL A 448 21.83 11.19 20.46
CA VAL A 448 22.44 11.00 19.14
C VAL A 448 22.74 9.50 18.96
N PRO A 449 22.10 8.81 18.00
CA PRO A 449 22.37 7.40 17.74
C PRO A 449 23.81 7.16 17.28
N GLU A 450 24.39 6.04 17.68
CA GLU A 450 25.73 5.63 17.25
C GLU A 450 25.84 5.52 15.72
N ALA A 451 24.78 5.07 15.04
CA ALA A 451 24.76 4.93 13.59
C ALA A 451 24.97 6.24 12.83
N LEU A 452 24.64 7.40 13.44
CA LEU A 452 24.90 8.71 12.85
C LEU A 452 26.33 9.22 13.09
N ARG A 453 27.14 8.48 13.85
CA ARG A 453 28.56 8.77 14.10
C ARG A 453 29.49 7.88 13.29
N THR A 454 28.95 6.92 12.56
CA THR A 454 29.67 5.97 11.72
C THR A 454 29.44 6.30 10.24
N ASP A 455 30.26 5.71 9.36
CA ASP A 455 30.01 5.80 7.92
C ASP A 455 28.65 5.19 7.57
N VAL A 456 27.94 5.85 6.64
CA VAL A 456 26.61 5.41 6.20
C VAL A 456 26.73 4.12 5.40
N ALA A 457 26.02 3.08 5.80
CA ALA A 457 26.03 1.81 5.06
C ALA A 457 25.39 1.99 3.67
N ASN A 458 25.96 1.36 2.65
CA ASN A 458 25.44 1.48 1.28
C ASN A 458 24.52 0.31 0.92
N ALA A 459 23.26 0.60 0.62
CA ALA A 459 22.27 -0.34 0.11
C ALA A 459 21.58 0.19 -1.16
N THR A 460 22.26 1.04 -1.95
CA THR A 460 21.70 1.60 -3.20
C THR A 460 21.69 0.61 -4.35
N VAL A 461 22.54 -0.42 -4.29
CA VAL A 461 22.65 -1.51 -5.27
C VAL A 461 22.80 -2.85 -4.54
N PRO A 462 22.44 -3.98 -5.19
CA PRO A 462 22.66 -5.31 -4.61
C PRO A 462 24.12 -5.57 -4.27
N ASP A 463 24.37 -5.88 -3.00
CA ASP A 463 25.67 -6.30 -2.51
C ASP A 463 26.04 -7.70 -3.03
N PRO A 464 27.11 -7.86 -3.83
CA PRO A 464 27.57 -9.16 -4.31
C PRO A 464 27.93 -10.14 -3.18
N ALA A 465 28.28 -9.65 -1.99
CA ALA A 465 28.58 -10.49 -0.84
C ALA A 465 27.33 -11.11 -0.21
N CYS A 466 26.14 -10.54 -0.45
CA CYS A 466 24.87 -11.07 0.02
C CYS A 466 23.90 -11.33 -1.16
N PRO A 467 24.20 -12.35 -2.00
CA PRO A 467 23.39 -12.62 -3.18
C PRO A 467 21.98 -13.05 -2.80
N THR A 468 21.01 -12.68 -3.62
CA THR A 468 19.63 -13.13 -3.44
C THR A 468 19.52 -14.60 -3.88
N PRO A 469 19.03 -15.52 -3.01
CA PRO A 469 18.85 -16.92 -3.37
C PRO A 469 17.87 -17.11 -4.53
N ASP A 470 18.24 -17.96 -5.48
CA ASP A 470 17.40 -18.44 -6.57
C ASP A 470 17.01 -19.91 -6.31
N PHE A 471 15.76 -20.26 -6.58
CA PHE A 471 15.26 -21.60 -6.28
C PHE A 471 16.00 -22.69 -7.08
N ALA A 472 16.12 -22.52 -8.40
CA ALA A 472 16.70 -23.54 -9.27
C ALA A 472 18.22 -23.62 -9.11
N ARG A 473 18.90 -22.48 -8.92
CA ARG A 473 20.35 -22.41 -8.78
C ARG A 473 20.83 -22.82 -7.40
N ASP A 474 20.17 -22.36 -6.34
CA ASP A 474 20.72 -22.44 -4.98
C ASP A 474 19.97 -23.42 -4.07
N ILE A 475 18.66 -23.59 -4.24
CA ILE A 475 17.85 -24.46 -3.36
C ILE A 475 17.78 -25.90 -3.87
N VAL A 476 17.55 -26.09 -5.17
CA VAL A 476 17.44 -27.44 -5.76
C VAL A 476 18.68 -28.29 -5.50
N PRO A 477 19.94 -27.82 -5.68
CA PRO A 477 21.11 -28.65 -5.40
C PRO A 477 21.22 -29.09 -3.93
N ILE A 478 20.79 -28.25 -2.99
CA ILE A 478 20.76 -28.59 -1.56
C ILE A 478 19.73 -29.68 -1.31
N VAL A 479 18.53 -29.53 -1.86
CA VAL A 479 17.45 -30.51 -1.68
C VAL A 479 17.81 -31.86 -2.31
N GLU A 480 18.39 -31.85 -3.51
CA GLU A 480 18.80 -33.07 -4.22
C GLU A 480 19.89 -33.83 -3.47
N SER A 481 20.87 -33.13 -2.89
CA SER A 481 21.99 -33.77 -2.18
C SER A 481 21.69 -34.14 -0.73
N ARG A 482 20.93 -33.30 -0.01
CA ARG A 482 20.71 -33.44 1.44
C ARG A 482 19.37 -34.06 1.81
N CYS A 483 18.33 -33.87 1.01
CA CYS A 483 16.97 -34.26 1.38
C CYS A 483 16.47 -35.49 0.62
N LEU A 484 16.69 -35.56 -0.70
CA LEU A 484 16.20 -36.66 -1.53
C LEU A 484 16.66 -38.07 -1.13
N PRO A 485 17.86 -38.30 -0.54
CA PRO A 485 18.22 -39.62 -0.06
C PRO A 485 17.20 -40.24 0.91
N CYS A 486 16.52 -39.41 1.71
CA CYS A 486 15.48 -39.85 2.66
C CYS A 486 14.07 -39.54 2.17
N HIS A 487 13.88 -38.45 1.43
CA HIS A 487 12.57 -37.95 0.99
C HIS A 487 12.22 -38.31 -0.46
N GLY A 488 12.99 -39.18 -1.12
CA GLY A 488 12.65 -39.71 -2.45
C GLY A 488 11.38 -40.58 -2.43
N ALA A 489 10.90 -40.93 -3.63
CA ALA A 489 9.66 -41.67 -3.83
C ALA A 489 9.60 -42.97 -2.98
N GLY A 490 8.53 -43.11 -2.21
CA GLY A 490 8.26 -44.30 -1.39
C GLY A 490 9.13 -44.51 -0.15
N ASN A 491 9.94 -43.52 0.27
CA ASN A 491 10.86 -43.66 1.39
C ASN A 491 10.33 -43.02 2.69
N GLN A 492 10.18 -41.69 2.72
CA GLN A 492 9.69 -40.95 3.89
C GLN A 492 8.88 -39.73 3.48
N THR A 493 7.85 -39.38 4.27
CA THR A 493 7.05 -38.16 4.07
C THR A 493 7.75 -36.91 4.64
N PRO A 494 7.69 -35.74 3.95
CA PRO A 494 7.13 -35.55 2.60
C PRO A 494 7.93 -36.26 1.52
N GLU A 495 7.23 -36.82 0.53
CA GLU A 495 7.87 -37.32 -0.69
C GLU A 495 8.14 -36.17 -1.64
N LEU A 496 9.39 -36.02 -2.06
CA LEU A 496 9.87 -34.96 -2.92
C LEU A 496 10.32 -35.57 -4.27
N PRO A 497 9.83 -35.03 -5.41
CA PRO A 497 10.28 -35.48 -6.71
C PRO A 497 11.69 -34.94 -6.99
N ALA A 498 12.53 -35.73 -7.68
CA ALA A 498 13.74 -35.19 -8.28
C ALA A 498 13.35 -34.15 -9.35
N ALA A 499 13.99 -32.97 -9.32
CA ALA A 499 13.68 -31.91 -10.26
C ALA A 499 14.62 -31.95 -11.48
N GLY A 500 15.92 -32.14 -11.25
CA GLY A 500 16.94 -31.79 -12.24
C GLY A 500 16.92 -30.28 -12.51
N ALA A 501 18.08 -29.63 -12.54
CA ALA A 501 18.16 -28.15 -12.54
C ALA A 501 17.51 -27.42 -13.74
N ARG A 502 17.00 -28.13 -14.77
CA ARG A 502 16.56 -27.53 -16.05
C ARG A 502 15.14 -27.89 -16.52
N ASP A 503 14.41 -28.81 -15.89
CA ASP A 503 13.01 -29.11 -16.27
C ASP A 503 12.03 -28.20 -15.51
N PRO A 504 11.33 -27.26 -16.17
CA PRO A 504 10.41 -26.36 -15.50
C PRO A 504 9.29 -27.08 -14.75
N ALA A 505 8.73 -28.15 -15.31
CA ALA A 505 7.61 -28.86 -14.69
C ALA A 505 8.07 -29.65 -13.47
N ALA A 506 9.28 -30.21 -13.49
CA ALA A 506 9.86 -30.90 -12.35
C ALA A 506 10.24 -29.92 -11.23
N LEU A 507 10.76 -28.74 -11.57
CA LEU A 507 10.98 -27.64 -10.62
C LEU A 507 9.67 -27.20 -9.94
N ASP A 508 8.58 -27.07 -10.70
CA ASP A 508 7.27 -26.71 -10.14
C ASP A 508 6.72 -27.80 -9.21
N ARG A 509 6.87 -29.08 -9.56
CA ARG A 509 6.48 -30.19 -8.67
C ARG A 509 7.31 -30.24 -7.39
N LEU A 510 8.63 -30.04 -7.48
CA LEU A 510 9.49 -30.01 -6.29
C LEU A 510 9.17 -28.81 -5.40
N HIS A 511 8.96 -27.63 -6.00
CA HIS A 511 8.55 -26.42 -5.28
C HIS A 511 7.23 -26.63 -4.54
N ALA A 512 6.22 -27.18 -5.21
CA ALA A 512 4.95 -27.54 -4.58
C ALA A 512 5.12 -28.57 -3.45
N GLY A 513 5.98 -29.58 -3.63
CA GLY A 513 6.30 -30.55 -2.59
C GLY A 513 6.94 -29.93 -1.33
N LEU A 514 7.84 -28.95 -1.52
CA LEU A 514 8.47 -28.21 -0.43
C LEU A 514 7.50 -27.27 0.30
N LEU A 515 6.57 -26.63 -0.42
CA LEU A 515 5.49 -25.88 0.23
C LEU A 515 4.58 -26.81 1.03
N GLY A 516 4.26 -27.98 0.45
CA GLY A 516 3.30 -28.93 0.97
C GLY A 516 1.86 -28.54 0.64
N ALA A 517 0.91 -29.23 1.28
CA ALA A 517 -0.51 -28.88 1.19
C ALA A 517 -0.75 -27.49 1.81
N ALA A 518 -1.85 -26.84 1.41
CA ALA A 518 -2.30 -25.65 2.12
C ALA A 518 -2.58 -26.00 3.59
N GLY A 519 -2.25 -25.09 4.51
CA GLY A 519 -2.70 -25.21 5.91
C GLY A 519 -4.24 -25.31 6.02
N PRO A 520 -4.80 -25.75 7.15
CA PRO A 520 -6.25 -25.84 7.32
C PRO A 520 -6.91 -24.45 7.48
N GLY A 521 -8.16 -24.31 6.98
CA GLY A 521 -8.98 -23.12 7.19
C GLY A 521 -8.44 -21.84 6.51
N GLU A 522 -8.62 -20.68 7.15
CA GLU A 522 -8.12 -19.38 6.63
C GLU A 522 -6.57 -19.33 6.55
N ARG A 523 -5.87 -20.21 7.29
CA ARG A 523 -4.40 -20.35 7.24
C ARG A 523 -3.89 -20.94 5.92
N ALA A 524 -4.72 -21.68 5.20
CA ALA A 524 -4.44 -22.19 3.85
C ALA A 524 -3.87 -21.13 2.92
N ILE A 525 -4.33 -19.89 3.13
CA ILE A 525 -4.10 -18.77 2.25
C ILE A 525 -2.64 -18.27 2.30
N TRP A 526 -1.97 -18.43 3.44
CA TRP A 526 -0.67 -17.80 3.70
C TRP A 526 0.44 -18.74 4.18
N CYS A 527 0.12 -19.99 4.53
CA CYS A 527 1.14 -20.99 4.88
C CYS A 527 0.90 -22.33 4.18
N GLY A 528 1.99 -22.93 3.68
CA GLY A 528 2.03 -24.34 3.34
C GLY A 528 2.37 -25.18 4.58
N THR A 529 2.22 -26.50 4.48
CA THR A 529 2.54 -27.44 5.57
C THR A 529 3.95 -27.27 6.14
N TYR A 530 4.95 -27.00 5.28
CA TYR A 530 6.36 -26.98 5.68
C TYR A 530 7.02 -25.60 5.58
N ILE A 531 6.49 -24.73 4.71
CA ILE A 531 7.05 -23.41 4.44
C ILE A 531 5.97 -22.36 4.61
N HIS A 532 6.31 -21.31 5.36
CA HIS A 532 5.51 -20.09 5.49
C HIS A 532 6.23 -18.98 4.71
N PRO A 533 5.84 -18.69 3.46
CA PRO A 533 6.49 -17.69 2.63
C PRO A 533 6.64 -16.33 3.33
N GLY A 534 7.87 -15.81 3.37
CA GLY A 534 8.20 -14.55 4.01
C GLY A 534 8.44 -14.64 5.52
N ARG A 535 8.37 -15.84 6.10
CA ARG A 535 8.49 -16.07 7.55
C ARG A 535 9.25 -17.37 7.87
N ALA A 536 10.56 -17.40 7.64
CA ALA A 536 11.39 -18.57 7.93
C ALA A 536 11.30 -18.97 9.40
N ARG A 537 11.26 -18.01 10.32
CA ARG A 537 11.17 -18.31 11.78
C ARG A 537 9.94 -19.14 12.17
N THR A 538 8.86 -19.08 11.40
CA THR A 538 7.64 -19.86 11.67
C THR A 538 7.55 -21.12 10.82
N SER A 539 8.44 -21.29 9.84
CA SER A 539 8.38 -22.39 8.88
C SER A 539 8.89 -23.69 9.50
N PRO A 540 8.11 -24.78 9.51
CA PRO A 540 8.57 -26.07 10.00
C PRO A 540 9.86 -26.56 9.34
N LEU A 541 10.05 -26.33 8.04
CA LEU A 541 11.31 -26.67 7.35
C LEU A 541 12.52 -25.98 8.00
N ALA A 542 12.39 -24.68 8.31
CA ALA A 542 13.45 -23.92 8.96
C ALA A 542 13.78 -24.49 10.35
N TRP A 543 12.78 -24.94 11.12
CA TRP A 543 13.02 -25.54 12.43
C TRP A 543 13.84 -26.83 12.33
N HIS A 544 13.57 -27.64 11.30
CA HIS A 544 14.29 -28.89 11.11
C HIS A 544 15.74 -28.65 10.68
N VAL A 545 15.99 -27.75 9.73
CA VAL A 545 17.37 -27.46 9.27
C VAL A 545 18.19 -26.71 10.31
N VAL A 546 17.56 -25.88 11.17
CA VAL A 546 18.23 -25.23 12.31
C VAL A 546 18.38 -26.18 13.51
N GLY A 547 17.59 -27.27 13.56
CA GLY A 547 17.57 -28.20 14.69
C GLY A 547 16.88 -27.66 15.95
N ALA A 548 16.15 -26.55 15.86
CA ALA A 548 15.45 -25.94 16.99
C ALA A 548 14.20 -25.17 16.53
N ARG A 549 13.23 -25.00 17.44
CA ARG A 549 12.09 -24.11 17.20
C ARG A 549 12.58 -22.67 17.12
N THR A 550 12.28 -21.97 16.03
CA THR A 550 12.69 -20.58 15.81
C THR A 550 11.55 -19.56 15.93
N ALA A 551 10.31 -20.04 16.09
CA ALA A 551 9.15 -19.17 16.32
C ALA A 551 9.28 -18.38 17.63
N ARG A 552 8.71 -17.18 17.60
CA ARG A 552 8.74 -16.22 18.70
C ARG A 552 7.42 -16.20 19.45
N PRO A 553 7.37 -15.69 20.70
CA PRO A 553 6.14 -15.64 21.49
C PRO A 553 4.98 -14.90 20.81
N TRP A 554 5.27 -13.93 19.94
CA TRP A 554 4.27 -13.16 19.18
C TRP A 554 3.81 -13.83 17.88
N ASP A 555 4.29 -15.03 17.54
CA ASP A 555 3.86 -15.77 16.35
C ASP A 555 2.58 -16.62 16.61
N GLU A 556 1.77 -16.21 17.59
CA GLU A 556 0.47 -16.81 17.95
C GLU A 556 0.54 -18.35 18.09
N ALA A 557 -0.27 -19.09 17.31
CA ALA A 557 -0.32 -20.55 17.35
C ALA A 557 1.02 -21.22 16.99
N GLU A 558 1.87 -20.58 16.18
CA GLU A 558 3.18 -21.12 15.85
C GLU A 558 4.19 -20.92 16.99
N GLY A 559 3.98 -19.92 17.85
CA GLY A 559 4.79 -19.70 19.04
C GLY A 559 4.70 -20.84 20.06
N SER A 560 3.59 -21.58 20.09
CA SER A 560 3.34 -22.69 21.02
C SER A 560 3.41 -24.08 20.38
N ARG A 561 3.54 -24.17 19.04
CA ARG A 561 3.59 -25.44 18.31
C ARG A 561 4.80 -26.29 18.72
N GLY A 562 4.58 -27.60 18.88
CA GLY A 562 5.62 -28.57 19.19
C GLY A 562 6.60 -28.77 18.03
N PHE A 563 7.87 -29.00 18.36
CA PHE A 563 8.94 -29.30 17.42
C PHE A 563 9.53 -30.67 17.75
N LYS A 564 9.69 -31.53 16.73
CA LYS A 564 10.39 -32.80 16.85
C LYS A 564 11.66 -32.74 16.00
N PRO A 565 12.86 -32.76 16.60
CA PRO A 565 14.10 -32.68 15.84
C PRO A 565 14.33 -33.94 15.00
N ILE A 566 15.11 -33.79 13.94
CA ILE A 566 15.63 -34.93 13.17
C ILE A 566 16.58 -35.72 14.09
N PRO A 567 16.40 -37.05 14.26
CA PRO A 567 17.33 -37.83 15.07
C PRO A 567 18.76 -37.77 14.52
N VAL A 568 19.74 -37.68 15.43
CA VAL A 568 21.16 -37.64 15.07
C VAL A 568 21.53 -38.85 14.20
N GLY A 569 22.30 -38.60 13.13
CA GLY A 569 22.79 -39.63 12.21
C GLY A 569 21.74 -40.18 11.24
N ARG A 570 20.51 -39.65 11.21
CA ARG A 570 19.47 -40.09 10.27
C ARG A 570 19.32 -39.22 9.01
N ALA A 571 20.03 -38.11 8.92
CA ALA A 571 20.03 -37.24 7.74
C ALA A 571 21.45 -36.73 7.46
N PRO A 572 21.78 -36.45 6.20
CA PRO A 572 23.00 -35.71 5.85
C PRO A 572 23.05 -34.36 6.59
N GLU A 573 24.22 -34.00 7.11
CA GLU A 573 24.41 -32.69 7.74
C GLU A 573 24.33 -31.57 6.69
N LEU A 574 23.66 -30.48 7.06
CA LEU A 574 23.70 -29.22 6.32
C LEU A 574 24.77 -28.31 6.93
N THR A 575 25.50 -27.61 6.08
CA THR A 575 26.41 -26.53 6.47
C THR A 575 25.64 -25.27 6.86
N ASP A 576 26.26 -24.39 7.65
CA ASP A 576 25.68 -23.09 8.02
C ASP A 576 25.32 -22.24 6.79
N ALA A 577 26.12 -22.35 5.72
CA ALA A 577 25.86 -21.65 4.46
C ALA A 577 24.60 -22.18 3.73
N GLU A 578 24.40 -23.50 3.71
CA GLU A 578 23.19 -24.12 3.15
C GLU A 578 21.95 -23.73 3.98
N ILE A 579 22.06 -23.79 5.32
CA ILE A 579 20.99 -23.38 6.25
C ILE A 579 20.62 -21.91 6.02
N GLY A 580 21.61 -21.01 6.00
CA GLY A 580 21.40 -19.57 5.77
C GLY A 580 20.81 -19.27 4.40
N THR A 581 21.12 -20.06 3.38
CA THR A 581 20.52 -19.94 2.04
C THR A 581 19.04 -20.33 2.03
N ILE A 582 18.68 -21.44 2.69
CA ILE A 582 17.28 -21.86 2.86
C ILE A 582 16.48 -20.81 3.65
N ILE A 583 17.03 -20.33 4.77
CA ILE A 583 16.38 -19.29 5.60
C ILE A 583 16.11 -18.03 4.76
N ARG A 584 17.12 -17.52 4.06
CA ARG A 584 16.99 -16.32 3.20
C ARG A 584 15.95 -16.54 2.11
N TRP A 585 15.97 -17.67 1.42
CA TRP A 585 14.99 -17.97 0.39
C TRP A 585 13.55 -17.96 0.95
N ILE A 586 13.33 -18.55 2.12
CA ILE A 586 12.01 -18.54 2.77
C ILE A 586 11.60 -17.13 3.18
N ASP A 587 12.49 -16.37 3.84
CA ASP A 587 12.23 -14.99 4.29
C ASP A 587 11.95 -14.02 3.13
N LEU A 588 12.43 -14.33 1.92
CA LEU A 588 12.13 -13.56 0.70
C LEU A 588 10.83 -13.98 0.00
N GLY A 589 10.14 -15.00 0.52
CA GLY A 589 8.84 -15.45 0.02
C GLY A 589 8.86 -16.81 -0.66
N ALA A 590 9.94 -17.58 -0.53
CA ALA A 590 10.07 -18.94 -1.06
C ALA A 590 9.61 -19.06 -2.53
N ARG A 591 9.94 -18.08 -3.38
CA ARG A 591 9.47 -18.06 -4.77
C ARG A 591 10.14 -19.16 -5.59
N ARG A 592 9.40 -19.72 -6.56
CA ARG A 592 9.97 -20.54 -7.62
C ARG A 592 10.69 -19.66 -8.65
N GLY A 593 9.94 -18.73 -9.25
CA GLY A 593 10.42 -18.04 -10.46
C GLY A 593 11.70 -17.24 -10.22
N ALA A 594 12.57 -17.24 -11.23
CA ALA A 594 13.79 -16.44 -11.22
C ALA A 594 13.47 -14.96 -10.94
N ILE A 595 14.39 -14.30 -10.26
CA ILE A 595 14.28 -12.86 -10.01
C ILE A 595 14.40 -12.16 -11.37
N PRO A 596 13.45 -11.28 -11.74
CA PRO A 596 13.56 -10.52 -12.98
C PRO A 596 14.91 -9.80 -13.05
N GLU A 597 15.55 -9.79 -14.21
CA GLU A 597 16.75 -8.98 -14.42
C GLU A 597 16.47 -7.53 -14.04
N ALA A 598 17.47 -6.89 -13.43
CA ALA A 598 17.37 -5.51 -13.00
C ALA A 598 16.83 -4.65 -14.14
N ARG A 599 15.87 -3.79 -13.84
CA ARG A 599 15.64 -2.65 -14.73
C ARG A 599 16.96 -1.93 -14.92
N ARG A 600 17.37 -1.72 -16.17
CA ARG A 600 18.07 -0.47 -16.51
C ARG A 600 17.14 0.62 -15.99
N GLN A 601 17.54 1.32 -14.94
CA GLN A 601 16.78 2.44 -14.39
C GLN A 601 16.30 3.27 -15.57
N ALA A 602 14.99 3.28 -15.82
CA ALA A 602 14.42 4.08 -16.87
C ALA A 602 14.83 5.53 -16.58
N GLN A 603 15.34 6.23 -17.58
CA GLN A 603 15.52 7.67 -17.50
C GLN A 603 14.18 8.25 -17.07
N SER A 604 14.12 8.87 -15.88
CA SER A 604 13.01 9.74 -15.53
C SER A 604 12.89 10.76 -16.64
N GLY A 605 11.66 10.94 -17.11
CA GLY A 605 11.33 11.55 -18.40
C GLY A 605 12.19 12.77 -18.77
N SER A 606 12.70 12.74 -19.98
CA SER A 606 12.82 13.97 -20.75
C SER A 606 11.47 14.69 -20.72
N ASN A 607 11.43 15.89 -20.15
CA ASN A 607 10.35 16.85 -20.42
C ASN A 607 10.14 16.94 -21.95
N PRO A 608 8.91 16.80 -22.46
CA PRO A 608 8.45 17.71 -23.50
C PRO A 608 8.13 19.09 -22.90
#